data_AF-A0A5B7TH60-F1
#
_entry.id   AF-A0A5B7TH60-F1
#
_cell.length_a   1.000
_cell.length_b   1.000
_cell.length_c   1.000
_cell.angle_alpha   90.00
_cell.angle_beta   90.00
_cell.angle_gamma   90.00
#
_symmetry.space_group_name_H-M   'P 1'
#
loop_
_entity.id
_entity.type
_entity.pdbx_description
1 polymer ?
#
loop_
_entity_poly.entity_id
_entity_poly.type
_entity_poly.pdbx_seq_one_letter_code
_entity_poly.pdbx_strand_id
1 'polypeptide(L)'
;MNREDFEKRLYISYLDETTVYSFKNVIYHAVVSMTTSKENYIQNIEKGWAEIRRQFNIKDGVCLHFTDIKALLNPKYYERPEKERNLDMEEIFCNNGELLTDKLYDFYIAICDFIKDNDFTIQASGQRYIKSPMFTNKKIKELTNGYWYPLFREHLDAMTYYFIKIAYDEYLENIKTNTNAKYFNKMVKLRYDGDFDLSVRNDFRNAFSHSISNGTKRFTSDAFKDIFDEVRFIDKSEVGYCILCPNDCNSRLINHVGNEIVDFLTLYAANYIAFDYMKHDFMEYECKIESDAESIIEQKLTISINGKKAITPLDVIKPKIFKE
;
A
#
# COMPACT_ATOMS: atom_id res chain seq x y z
N MET A 1 -32.02 0.46 -6.36
CA MET A 1 -31.24 0.91 -5.20
C MET A 1 -31.14 2.43 -5.27
N ASN A 2 -31.43 3.15 -4.18
CA ASN A 2 -31.28 4.61 -4.20
C ASN A 2 -29.79 4.98 -4.09
N ARG A 3 -29.45 6.23 -4.43
CA ARG A 3 -28.05 6.70 -4.44
C ARG A 3 -27.42 6.73 -3.04
N GLU A 4 -28.20 6.98 -2.01
CA GLU A 4 -27.72 7.07 -0.63
C GLU A 4 -27.28 5.70 -0.09
N ASP A 5 -28.03 4.63 -0.40
CA ASP A 5 -27.70 3.25 -0.04
C ASP A 5 -26.47 2.74 -0.82
N PHE A 6 -26.21 3.29 -2.02
CA PHE A 6 -24.99 3.03 -2.76
C PHE A 6 -23.77 3.65 -2.06
N GLU A 7 -23.85 4.95 -1.73
CA GLU A 7 -22.74 5.69 -1.13
C GLU A 7 -22.32 5.14 0.24
N LYS A 8 -23.29 4.72 1.06
CA LYS A 8 -23.03 4.10 2.38
C LYS A 8 -22.30 2.75 2.31
N ARG A 9 -22.37 2.07 1.17
CA ARG A 9 -21.76 0.74 0.98
C ARG A 9 -20.46 0.80 0.16
N LEU A 10 -20.04 2.00 -0.23
CA LEU A 10 -18.87 2.21 -1.06
C LEU A 10 -17.61 2.35 -0.23
N TYR A 11 -16.59 1.58 -0.59
CA TYR A 11 -15.26 1.59 -0.01
C TYR A 11 -14.26 2.11 -1.05
N ILE A 12 -13.16 2.66 -0.55
CA ILE A 12 -12.00 3.02 -1.35
C ILE A 12 -10.84 2.18 -0.83
N SER A 13 -10.10 1.59 -1.76
CA SER A 13 -8.88 0.86 -1.45
C SER A 13 -7.73 1.41 -2.26
N TYR A 14 -6.67 1.82 -1.57
CA TYR A 14 -5.39 2.19 -2.17
C TYR A 14 -4.45 1.00 -2.14
N LEU A 15 -3.72 0.76 -3.22
CA LEU A 15 -2.87 -0.41 -3.39
C LEU A 15 -1.50 0.01 -3.90
N ASP A 16 -0.48 -0.67 -3.39
CA ASP A 16 0.89 -0.56 -3.85
C ASP A 16 1.57 -1.93 -3.73
N GLU A 17 2.68 -2.09 -4.45
CA GLU A 17 3.41 -3.34 -4.56
C GLU A 17 4.89 -3.15 -4.33
N THR A 18 5.54 -4.21 -3.86
CA THR A 18 6.99 -4.16 -3.69
C THR A 18 7.66 -5.50 -3.91
N THR A 19 8.88 -5.44 -4.44
CA THR A 19 9.81 -6.57 -4.39
C THR A 19 10.54 -6.50 -3.06
N VAL A 20 10.13 -7.32 -2.10
CA VAL A 20 10.66 -7.28 -0.73
C VAL A 20 12.15 -7.66 -0.68
N TYR A 21 12.50 -8.71 -1.43
CA TYR A 21 13.88 -9.13 -1.65
C TYR A 21 14.01 -9.92 -2.96
N SER A 22 15.21 -9.95 -3.50
CA SER A 22 15.54 -10.65 -4.75
C SER A 22 16.95 -11.21 -4.67
N PHE A 23 17.09 -12.53 -4.57
CA PHE A 23 18.37 -13.22 -4.64
C PHE A 23 18.55 -13.85 -6.02
N LYS A 24 19.67 -14.54 -6.25
CA LYS A 24 19.97 -15.14 -7.56
C LYS A 24 18.86 -16.06 -8.08
N ASN A 25 18.30 -16.90 -7.20
CA ASN A 25 17.37 -17.97 -7.57
C ASN A 25 15.94 -17.77 -7.05
N VAL A 26 15.71 -16.75 -6.24
CA VAL A 26 14.41 -16.51 -5.61
C VAL A 26 14.07 -15.04 -5.58
N ILE A 27 12.78 -14.73 -5.64
CA ILE A 27 12.22 -13.39 -5.47
C ILE A 27 10.96 -13.47 -4.63
N TYR A 28 10.74 -12.46 -3.80
CA TYR A 28 9.49 -12.32 -3.05
C TYR A 28 8.83 -11.00 -3.42
N HIS A 29 7.58 -11.10 -3.85
CA HIS A 29 6.74 -9.96 -4.18
C HIS A 29 5.59 -9.85 -3.19
N ALA A 30 5.16 -8.63 -2.91
CA ALA A 30 4.00 -8.36 -2.08
C ALA A 30 3.13 -7.27 -2.70
N VAL A 31 1.82 -7.37 -2.48
CA VAL A 31 0.83 -6.33 -2.72
C VAL A 31 0.18 -6.00 -1.39
N VAL A 32 0.13 -4.73 -1.05
CA VAL A 32 -0.48 -4.22 0.17
C VAL A 32 -1.57 -3.23 -0.21
N SER A 33 -2.67 -3.26 0.52
CA SER A 33 -3.75 -2.31 0.33
C SER A 33 -4.27 -1.74 1.64
N MET A 34 -4.68 -0.48 1.59
CA MET A 34 -5.36 0.25 2.65
C MET A 34 -6.81 0.46 2.24
N THR A 35 -7.73 -0.13 3.00
CA THR A 35 -9.16 -0.16 2.69
C THR A 35 -9.98 0.50 3.79
N THR A 36 -10.87 1.42 3.43
CA THR A 36 -11.83 2.04 4.35
C THR A 36 -13.10 2.50 3.62
N SER A 37 -14.16 2.84 4.35
CA SER A 37 -15.38 3.39 3.75
C SER A 37 -15.07 4.72 3.05
N LYS A 38 -15.77 5.02 1.94
CA LYS A 38 -15.58 6.28 1.22
C LYS A 38 -15.80 7.50 2.11
N GLU A 39 -16.79 7.42 3.00
CA GLU A 39 -17.09 8.49 3.95
C GLU A 39 -15.91 8.74 4.88
N ASN A 40 -15.39 7.69 5.53
CA ASN A 40 -14.23 7.82 6.42
C ASN A 40 -12.97 8.28 5.66
N TYR A 41 -12.77 7.81 4.43
CA TYR A 41 -11.65 8.26 3.60
C TYR A 41 -11.67 9.77 3.38
N ILE A 42 -12.82 10.33 2.97
CA ILE A 42 -12.95 11.76 2.68
C ILE A 42 -12.93 12.59 3.97
N GLN A 43 -13.61 12.14 5.01
CA GLN A 43 -13.80 12.94 6.21
C GLN A 43 -12.59 12.92 7.14
N ASN A 44 -11.87 11.80 7.23
CA ASN A 44 -10.81 11.59 8.22
C ASN A 44 -9.44 11.43 7.55
N ILE A 45 -9.32 10.52 6.56
CA ILE A 45 -8.02 10.22 5.96
C ILE A 45 -7.46 11.41 5.15
N GLU A 46 -8.22 11.93 4.19
CA GLU A 46 -7.82 13.08 3.36
C GLU A 46 -7.53 14.32 4.22
N LYS A 47 -8.38 14.60 5.21
CA LYS A 47 -8.22 15.79 6.07
C LYS A 47 -7.03 15.68 7.02
N GLY A 48 -6.92 14.55 7.74
CA GLY A 48 -5.84 14.36 8.70
C GLY A 48 -4.47 14.29 8.01
N TRP A 49 -4.39 13.68 6.82
CA TRP A 49 -3.13 13.69 6.07
C TRP A 49 -2.75 15.09 5.56
N ALA A 50 -3.73 15.89 5.15
CA ALA A 50 -3.49 17.30 4.80
C ALA A 50 -2.98 18.12 6.00
N GLU A 51 -3.40 17.80 7.23
CA GLU A 51 -2.87 18.43 8.44
C GLU A 51 -1.40 18.07 8.68
N ILE A 52 -1.01 16.81 8.50
CA ILE A 52 0.40 16.40 8.56
C ILE A 52 1.22 17.16 7.51
N ARG A 53 0.74 17.22 6.26
CA ARG A 53 1.44 17.95 5.19
C ARG A 53 1.67 19.42 5.58
N ARG A 54 0.65 20.09 6.15
CA ARG A 54 0.78 21.47 6.65
C ARG A 54 1.77 21.58 7.80
N GLN A 55 1.72 20.67 8.78
CA GLN A 55 2.63 20.66 9.94
C GLN A 55 4.10 20.61 9.52
N PHE A 56 4.43 19.84 8.47
CA PHE A 56 5.80 19.64 8.01
C PHE A 56 6.19 20.56 6.84
N ASN A 57 5.34 21.52 6.47
CA ASN A 57 5.53 22.44 5.34
C ASN A 57 5.75 21.73 4.00
N ILE A 58 5.01 20.64 3.76
CA ILE A 58 5.05 19.88 2.51
C ILE A 58 4.18 20.62 1.49
N LYS A 59 4.78 21.06 0.38
CA LYS A 59 4.09 21.81 -0.67
C LYS A 59 3.06 20.96 -1.40
N ASP A 60 2.08 21.63 -1.98
CA ASP A 60 1.11 20.97 -2.86
C ASP A 60 1.80 20.41 -4.11
N GLY A 61 1.35 19.22 -4.54
CA GLY A 61 1.87 18.52 -5.72
C GLY A 61 3.18 17.75 -5.49
N VAL A 62 3.77 17.82 -4.29
CA VAL A 62 4.93 16.98 -3.92
C VAL A 62 4.42 15.61 -3.44
N CYS A 63 4.71 14.55 -4.18
CA CYS A 63 4.37 13.18 -3.79
C CYS A 63 5.43 12.64 -2.81
N LEU A 64 4.98 12.10 -1.68
CA LEU A 64 5.84 11.51 -0.66
C LEU A 64 6.07 10.02 -0.94
N HIS A 65 7.31 9.70 -1.32
CA HIS A 65 7.79 8.33 -1.46
C HIS A 65 8.68 7.96 -0.28
N PHE A 66 8.26 6.99 0.52
CA PHE A 66 8.95 6.65 1.76
C PHE A 66 10.28 5.95 1.55
N THR A 67 10.48 5.35 0.38
CA THR A 67 11.81 4.85 -0.03
C THR A 67 12.80 6.01 -0.19
N ASP A 68 12.39 7.13 -0.77
CA ASP A 68 13.23 8.32 -0.94
C ASP A 68 13.48 9.02 0.40
N ILE A 69 12.44 9.16 1.22
CA ILE A 69 12.55 9.75 2.56
C ILE A 69 13.51 8.90 3.43
N LYS A 70 13.39 7.57 3.39
CA LYS A 70 14.29 6.67 4.11
C LYS A 70 15.72 6.73 3.57
N ALA A 71 15.92 7.00 2.28
CA ALA A 71 17.24 7.14 1.68
C ALA A 71 18.05 8.31 2.28
N LEU A 72 17.38 9.37 2.76
CA LEU A 72 18.04 10.51 3.43
C LEU A 72 18.84 10.12 4.68
N LEU A 73 18.49 9.00 5.32
CA LEU A 73 19.20 8.43 6.48
C LEU A 73 20.52 7.75 6.11
N ASN A 74 20.77 7.50 4.81
CA ASN A 74 21.98 6.85 4.33
C ASN A 74 23.01 7.91 3.90
N PRO A 75 24.20 7.99 4.53
CA PRO A 75 25.23 8.95 4.14
C PRO A 75 25.61 8.90 2.65
N LYS A 76 25.54 7.73 2.01
CA LYS A 76 25.83 7.55 0.59
C LYS A 76 24.83 8.25 -0.34
N TYR A 77 23.67 8.65 0.17
CA TYR A 77 22.71 9.44 -0.60
C TYR A 77 23.31 10.79 -1.04
N TYR A 78 24.03 11.45 -0.13
CA TYR A 78 24.60 12.78 -0.38
C TYR A 78 25.83 12.76 -1.31
N GLU A 79 26.44 11.59 -1.49
CA GLU A 79 27.54 11.37 -2.45
C GLU A 79 27.05 11.27 -3.91
N ARG A 80 25.74 11.11 -4.14
CA ARG A 80 25.17 10.96 -5.47
C ARG A 80 25.19 12.29 -6.25
N PRO A 81 25.29 12.23 -7.60
CA PRO A 81 25.04 13.41 -8.44
C PRO A 81 23.67 14.01 -8.15
N GLU A 82 23.56 15.33 -8.17
CA GLU A 82 22.31 16.07 -7.85
C GLU A 82 21.10 15.57 -8.66
N LYS A 83 21.30 15.25 -9.95
CA LYS A 83 20.26 14.68 -10.84
C LYS A 83 19.68 13.33 -10.39
N GLU A 84 20.35 12.63 -9.49
CA GLU A 84 19.96 11.32 -8.93
C GLU A 84 19.46 11.45 -7.47
N ARG A 85 19.38 12.69 -6.97
CA ARG A 85 18.85 13.01 -5.65
C ARG A 85 17.42 13.53 -5.75
N ASN A 86 16.63 13.29 -4.71
CA ASN A 86 15.27 13.81 -4.62
C ASN A 86 15.30 15.18 -3.94
N LEU A 87 15.33 16.23 -4.76
CA LEU A 87 15.45 17.62 -4.29
C LEU A 87 14.23 18.08 -3.49
N ASP A 88 13.04 17.56 -3.78
CA ASP A 88 11.84 17.88 -3.01
C ASP A 88 11.95 17.34 -1.58
N MET A 89 12.48 16.12 -1.41
CA MET A 89 12.69 15.54 -0.07
C MET A 89 13.81 16.27 0.69
N GLU A 90 14.87 16.71 0.00
CA GLU A 90 15.90 17.56 0.58
C GLU A 90 15.35 18.92 1.02
N GLU A 91 14.50 19.57 0.22
CA GLU A 91 13.87 20.84 0.61
C GLU A 91 13.02 20.69 1.88
N ILE A 92 12.35 19.54 2.04
CA ILE A 92 11.50 19.29 3.21
C ILE A 92 12.34 18.93 4.44
N PHE A 93 13.32 18.03 4.31
CA PHE A 93 13.97 17.41 5.46
C PHE A 93 15.43 17.81 5.66
N CYS A 94 16.01 18.66 4.82
CA CYS A 94 17.38 19.12 4.96
C CYS A 94 17.45 20.65 5.10
N ASN A 95 18.56 21.13 5.69
CA ASN A 95 18.93 22.53 5.71
C ASN A 95 20.40 22.65 5.31
N ASN A 96 20.70 23.37 4.23
CA ASN A 96 22.05 23.49 3.66
C ASN A 96 22.78 22.14 3.46
N GLY A 97 22.04 21.10 3.05
CA GLY A 97 22.57 19.75 2.83
C GLY A 97 22.71 18.89 4.09
N GLU A 98 22.37 19.41 5.27
CA GLU A 98 22.35 18.64 6.51
C GLU A 98 20.93 18.15 6.82
N LEU A 99 20.80 16.88 7.20
CA LEU A 99 19.52 16.27 7.56
C LEU A 99 18.97 16.87 8.87
N LEU A 100 17.74 17.36 8.83
CA LEU A 100 16.98 17.80 10.00
C LEU A 100 16.43 16.58 10.76
N THR A 101 17.29 15.92 11.54
CA THR A 101 16.98 14.66 12.24
C THR A 101 15.75 14.75 13.15
N ASP A 102 15.58 15.87 13.86
CA ASP A 102 14.39 16.11 14.71
C ASP A 102 13.11 16.19 13.88
N LYS A 103 13.13 16.96 12.79
CA LYS A 103 11.97 17.10 11.89
C LYS A 103 11.57 15.76 11.26
N LEU A 104 12.55 14.99 10.79
CA LEU A 104 12.29 13.67 10.20
C LEU A 104 11.76 12.67 11.24
N TYR A 105 12.28 12.71 12.47
CA TYR A 105 11.79 11.89 13.56
C TYR A 105 10.33 12.20 13.87
N ASP A 106 10.01 13.47 14.09
CA ASP A 106 8.65 13.92 14.40
C ASP A 106 7.68 13.60 13.26
N PHE A 107 8.14 13.65 12.00
CA PHE A 107 7.35 13.26 10.83
C PHE A 107 6.95 11.78 10.86
N TYR A 108 7.90 10.88 11.13
CA TYR A 108 7.58 9.45 11.25
C TYR A 108 6.69 9.13 12.44
N ILE A 109 6.84 9.85 13.57
CA ILE A 109 5.93 9.72 14.71
C ILE A 109 4.52 10.16 14.32
N ALA A 110 4.37 11.32 13.68
CA ALA A 110 3.07 11.81 13.20
C ALA A 110 2.37 10.82 12.26
N ILE A 111 3.12 10.15 11.38
CA ILE A 111 2.57 9.09 10.52
C ILE A 111 2.11 7.88 11.33
N CYS A 112 2.90 7.43 12.30
CA CYS A 112 2.54 6.29 13.13
C CYS A 112 1.29 6.58 13.97
N ASP A 113 1.20 7.78 14.56
CA ASP A 113 0.03 8.24 15.30
C ASP A 113 -1.19 8.35 14.39
N PHE A 114 -1.04 8.91 13.18
CA PHE A 114 -2.11 8.96 12.19
C PHE A 114 -2.64 7.58 11.81
N ILE A 115 -1.74 6.62 11.54
CA ILE A 115 -2.12 5.24 11.23
C ILE A 115 -2.89 4.64 12.39
N LYS A 116 -2.38 4.78 13.61
CA LYS A 116 -2.98 4.26 14.83
C LYS A 116 -4.41 4.79 15.02
N ASP A 117 -4.59 6.11 14.90
CA ASP A 117 -5.81 6.80 15.30
C ASP A 117 -6.93 6.75 14.23
N ASN A 118 -6.58 6.47 12.97
CA ASN A 118 -7.57 6.41 11.88
C ASN A 118 -8.10 4.99 11.60
N ASP A 119 -9.40 4.88 11.31
CA ASP A 119 -10.05 3.60 11.03
C ASP A 119 -9.88 3.16 9.57
N PHE A 120 -9.04 2.16 9.34
CA PHE A 120 -8.90 1.47 8.07
C PHE A 120 -8.34 0.07 8.29
N THR A 121 -8.58 -0.80 7.32
CA THR A 121 -8.05 -2.15 7.28
C THR A 121 -6.89 -2.25 6.31
N ILE A 122 -5.85 -2.99 6.67
CA ILE A 122 -4.72 -3.31 5.79
C ILE A 122 -4.88 -4.73 5.30
N GLN A 123 -4.79 -4.97 3.99
CA GLN A 123 -4.68 -6.30 3.42
C GLN A 123 -3.30 -6.45 2.81
N ALA A 124 -2.63 -7.57 3.07
CA ALA A 124 -1.28 -7.82 2.56
C ALA A 124 -1.19 -9.25 2.03
N SER A 125 -0.79 -9.39 0.78
CA SER A 125 -0.58 -10.68 0.13
C SER A 125 0.82 -10.73 -0.42
N GLY A 126 1.53 -11.83 -0.19
CA GLY A 126 2.89 -12.00 -0.65
C GLY A 126 3.14 -13.39 -1.20
N GLN A 127 4.01 -13.47 -2.20
CA GLN A 127 4.33 -14.73 -2.85
C GLN A 127 5.83 -14.81 -3.17
N ARG A 128 6.42 -15.94 -2.75
CA ARG A 128 7.78 -16.35 -3.08
C ARG A 128 7.78 -17.08 -4.43
N TYR A 129 8.66 -16.69 -5.34
CA TYR A 129 8.85 -17.33 -6.63
C TYR A 129 10.29 -17.81 -6.80
N ILE A 130 10.43 -19.01 -7.35
CA ILE A 130 11.73 -19.52 -7.80
C ILE A 130 11.99 -18.97 -9.20
N LYS A 131 13.13 -18.31 -9.38
CA LYS A 131 13.59 -17.80 -10.67
C LYS A 131 14.05 -18.97 -11.54
N SER A 132 13.20 -19.40 -12.46
CA SER A 132 13.56 -20.41 -13.46
C SER A 132 14.23 -19.75 -14.67
N PRO A 133 15.36 -20.30 -15.18
CA PRO A 133 15.95 -19.86 -16.45
C PRO A 133 14.98 -19.92 -17.63
N MET A 134 13.98 -20.79 -17.57
CA MET A 134 12.93 -20.86 -18.59
C MET A 134 12.09 -19.58 -18.62
N PHE A 135 11.67 -19.07 -17.45
CA PHE A 135 10.85 -17.86 -17.34
C PHE A 135 11.67 -16.57 -17.47
N THR A 136 13.00 -16.65 -17.51
CA THR A 136 13.86 -15.52 -17.90
C THR A 136 14.10 -15.44 -19.41
N ASN A 137 13.80 -16.50 -20.16
CA ASN A 137 13.94 -16.54 -21.62
C ASN A 137 12.95 -15.58 -22.31
N LYS A 138 13.46 -14.71 -23.20
CA LYS A 138 12.65 -13.70 -23.89
C LYS A 138 11.46 -14.30 -24.67
N LYS A 139 11.64 -15.44 -25.34
CA LYS A 139 10.56 -16.11 -26.09
C LYS A 139 9.47 -16.67 -25.18
N ILE A 140 9.84 -17.15 -23.99
CA ILE A 140 8.88 -17.68 -23.02
C ILE A 140 8.14 -16.55 -22.31
N LYS A 141 8.82 -15.43 -22.03
CA LYS A 141 8.20 -14.26 -21.40
C LYS A 141 7.00 -13.71 -22.20
N GLU A 142 7.01 -13.86 -23.52
CA GLU A 142 5.89 -13.48 -24.39
C GLU A 142 4.67 -14.43 -24.27
N LEU A 143 4.86 -15.61 -23.67
CA LEU A 143 3.84 -16.66 -23.53
C LEU A 143 3.33 -16.82 -22.08
N THR A 144 3.90 -16.09 -21.13
CA THR A 144 3.61 -16.22 -19.70
C THR A 144 3.26 -14.88 -19.09
N ASN A 145 2.27 -14.85 -18.19
CA ASN A 145 2.09 -13.68 -17.34
C ASN A 145 3.30 -13.51 -16.40
N GLY A 146 3.57 -12.27 -15.99
CA GLY A 146 4.61 -12.01 -15.00
C GLY A 146 4.21 -12.47 -13.60
N TYR A 147 5.14 -12.37 -12.65
CA TYR A 147 4.90 -12.80 -11.26
C TYR A 147 3.79 -12.01 -10.57
N TRP A 148 3.55 -10.78 -11.00
CA TRP A 148 2.54 -9.90 -10.43
C TRP A 148 1.12 -10.35 -10.73
N TYR A 149 0.89 -10.99 -11.87
CA TYR A 149 -0.44 -11.45 -12.28
C TYR A 149 -1.04 -12.47 -11.29
N PRO A 150 -0.40 -13.62 -10.98
CA PRO A 150 -0.95 -14.57 -10.03
C PRO A 150 -1.05 -13.99 -8.62
N LEU A 151 -0.06 -13.20 -8.17
CA LEU A 151 -0.10 -12.55 -6.87
C LEU A 151 -1.30 -11.62 -6.73
N PHE A 152 -1.54 -10.77 -7.74
CA PHE A 152 -2.66 -9.83 -7.68
C PHE A 152 -4.00 -10.56 -7.71
N ARG A 153 -4.12 -11.70 -8.39
CA ARG A 153 -5.34 -12.53 -8.31
C ARG A 153 -5.58 -13.11 -6.91
N GLU A 154 -4.53 -13.55 -6.22
CA GLU A 154 -4.65 -14.00 -4.82
C GLU A 154 -5.01 -12.83 -3.90
N HIS A 155 -4.44 -11.64 -4.13
CA HIS A 155 -4.80 -10.43 -3.38
C HIS A 155 -6.28 -10.06 -3.59
N LEU A 156 -6.75 -10.06 -4.84
CA LEU A 156 -8.15 -9.80 -5.18
C LEU A 156 -9.08 -10.85 -4.54
N ASP A 157 -8.68 -12.11 -4.50
CA ASP A 157 -9.44 -13.18 -3.82
C ASP A 157 -9.58 -12.90 -2.31
N ALA A 158 -8.49 -12.52 -1.63
CA ALA A 158 -8.49 -12.14 -0.23
C ALA A 158 -9.35 -10.89 0.06
N MET A 159 -9.25 -9.86 -0.79
CA MET A 159 -10.11 -8.69 -0.72
C MET A 159 -11.59 -9.04 -0.91
N THR A 160 -11.89 -9.94 -1.85
CA THR A 160 -13.28 -10.40 -2.09
C THR A 160 -13.85 -11.04 -0.82
N TYR A 161 -13.07 -11.93 -0.17
CA TYR A 161 -13.47 -12.55 1.09
C TYR A 161 -13.74 -11.50 2.16
N TYR A 162 -12.85 -10.52 2.33
CA TYR A 162 -13.04 -9.44 3.31
C TYR A 162 -14.36 -8.68 3.09
N PHE A 163 -14.65 -8.25 1.86
CA PHE A 163 -15.87 -7.49 1.58
C PHE A 163 -17.15 -8.29 1.77
N ILE A 164 -17.14 -9.59 1.45
CA ILE A 164 -18.25 -10.50 1.76
C ILE A 164 -18.41 -10.66 3.27
N LYS A 165 -17.30 -10.86 4.00
CA LYS A 165 -17.33 -11.03 5.44
C LYS A 165 -17.96 -9.83 6.14
N ILE A 166 -17.50 -8.61 5.84
CA ILE A 166 -18.06 -7.41 6.50
C ILE A 166 -19.53 -7.19 6.13
N ALA A 167 -19.92 -7.47 4.87
CA ALA A 167 -21.33 -7.41 4.46
C ALA A 167 -22.19 -8.44 5.19
N TYR A 168 -21.65 -9.64 5.39
CA TYR A 168 -22.33 -10.73 6.09
C TYR A 168 -22.48 -10.45 7.59
N ASP A 169 -21.43 -9.95 8.24
CA ASP A 169 -21.48 -9.58 9.65
C ASP A 169 -22.51 -8.47 9.90
N GLU A 170 -22.54 -7.43 9.05
CA GLU A 170 -23.58 -6.39 9.12
C GLU A 170 -24.99 -6.95 8.89
N TYR A 171 -25.15 -7.87 7.94
CA TYR A 171 -26.43 -8.54 7.71
C TYR A 171 -26.88 -9.32 8.97
N LEU A 172 -25.97 -10.06 9.61
CA LEU A 172 -26.25 -10.80 10.84
C LEU A 172 -26.66 -9.88 11.99
N GLU A 173 -26.05 -8.70 12.13
CA GLU A 173 -26.49 -7.73 13.14
C GLU A 173 -27.88 -7.13 12.80
N ASN A 174 -28.13 -6.87 11.52
CA ASN A 174 -29.42 -6.32 11.08
C ASN A 174 -30.58 -7.31 11.27
N ILE A 175 -30.39 -8.61 11.02
CA ILE A 175 -31.47 -9.61 11.22
C ILE A 175 -31.89 -9.76 12.68
N LYS A 176 -31.00 -9.44 13.64
CA LYS A 176 -31.34 -9.47 15.08
C LYS A 176 -32.39 -8.42 15.44
N THR A 177 -32.42 -7.30 14.72
CA THR A 177 -33.33 -6.17 14.97
C THR A 177 -34.45 -6.07 13.94
N ASN A 178 -34.24 -6.57 12.73
CA ASN A 178 -35.21 -6.60 11.63
C ASN A 178 -35.12 -7.93 10.88
N THR A 179 -36.06 -8.84 11.12
CA THR A 179 -36.09 -10.17 10.49
C THR A 179 -36.23 -10.16 8.96
N ASN A 180 -36.64 -9.03 8.37
CA ASN A 180 -36.74 -8.84 6.92
C ASN A 180 -35.52 -8.10 6.34
N ALA A 181 -34.44 -7.94 7.11
CA ALA A 181 -33.20 -7.35 6.61
C ALA A 181 -32.70 -8.13 5.37
N LYS A 182 -32.12 -7.41 4.42
CA LYS A 182 -31.59 -7.98 3.18
C LYS A 182 -30.06 -7.95 3.22
N TYR A 183 -29.46 -8.98 2.64
CA TYR A 183 -28.03 -9.02 2.41
C TYR A 183 -27.67 -8.11 1.24
N PHE A 184 -26.60 -7.34 1.40
CA PHE A 184 -26.07 -6.44 0.39
C PHE A 184 -24.55 -6.46 0.42
N ASN A 185 -23.92 -6.81 -0.71
CA ASN A 185 -22.46 -6.72 -0.85
C ASN A 185 -21.97 -5.29 -0.62
N LYS A 186 -20.75 -5.17 -0.10
CA LYS A 186 -19.98 -3.92 -0.17
C LYS A 186 -19.35 -3.79 -1.54
N MET A 187 -19.20 -2.54 -1.99
CA MET A 187 -18.53 -2.23 -3.26
C MET A 187 -17.23 -1.50 -2.96
N VAL A 188 -16.21 -1.73 -3.78
CA VAL A 188 -14.90 -1.09 -3.65
C VAL A 188 -14.44 -0.51 -4.98
N LYS A 189 -13.84 0.68 -4.87
CA LYS A 189 -13.08 1.32 -5.94
C LYS A 189 -11.59 1.17 -5.65
N LEU A 190 -10.87 0.44 -6.51
CA LEU A 190 -9.44 0.25 -6.37
C LEU A 190 -8.68 1.45 -6.95
N ARG A 191 -7.64 1.88 -6.24
CA ARG A 191 -6.75 3.00 -6.57
C ARG A 191 -5.33 2.52 -6.45
N TYR A 192 -4.70 2.25 -7.57
CA TYR A 192 -3.36 1.70 -7.59
C TYR A 192 -2.34 2.82 -7.77
N ASP A 193 -1.32 2.80 -6.92
CA ASP A 193 -0.17 3.68 -7.04
C ASP A 193 0.71 3.21 -8.20
N GLY A 194 0.67 3.89 -9.34
CA GLY A 194 1.26 3.36 -10.56
C GLY A 194 1.90 4.41 -11.44
N ASP A 195 3.23 4.38 -11.50
CA ASP A 195 3.99 5.04 -12.56
C ASP A 195 3.81 4.32 -13.91
N PHE A 196 4.00 5.07 -14.99
CA PHE A 196 3.61 4.67 -16.35
C PHE A 196 4.41 3.50 -16.97
N ASP A 197 5.52 3.05 -16.36
CA ASP A 197 6.43 2.07 -16.98
C ASP A 197 6.04 0.59 -16.75
N LEU A 198 6.12 -0.19 -17.84
CA LEU A 198 4.96 -0.90 -18.39
C LEU A 198 5.02 -2.44 -18.34
N SER A 199 5.33 -3.05 -17.19
CA SER A 199 5.16 -4.52 -17.01
C SER A 199 4.20 -4.90 -15.89
N VAL A 200 4.37 -4.34 -14.69
CA VAL A 200 3.49 -4.61 -13.53
C VAL A 200 2.06 -4.15 -13.78
N ARG A 201 1.89 -2.96 -14.36
CA ARG A 201 0.58 -2.39 -14.73
C ARG A 201 -0.24 -3.32 -15.63
N ASN A 202 0.39 -3.96 -16.61
CA ASN A 202 -0.31 -4.88 -17.51
C ASN A 202 -0.72 -6.17 -16.79
N ASP A 203 0.15 -6.71 -15.95
CA ASP A 203 -0.17 -7.88 -15.12
C ASP A 203 -1.39 -7.60 -14.22
N PHE A 204 -1.43 -6.44 -13.56
CA PHE A 204 -2.53 -6.04 -12.69
C PHE A 204 -3.84 -5.85 -13.46
N ARG A 205 -3.79 -5.16 -14.62
CA ARG A 205 -4.95 -4.99 -15.51
C ARG A 205 -5.48 -6.33 -16.02
N ASN A 206 -4.59 -7.22 -16.43
CA ASN A 206 -4.94 -8.54 -16.93
C ASN A 206 -5.54 -9.40 -15.81
N ALA A 207 -4.94 -9.37 -14.62
CA ALA A 207 -5.44 -10.09 -13.46
C ALA A 207 -6.83 -9.60 -13.04
N PHE A 208 -7.05 -8.29 -12.97
CA PHE A 208 -8.37 -7.71 -12.72
C PHE A 208 -9.39 -8.10 -13.81
N SER A 209 -9.02 -7.98 -15.08
CA SER A 209 -9.91 -8.34 -16.21
C SER A 209 -10.26 -9.83 -16.21
N HIS A 210 -9.31 -10.69 -15.86
CA HIS A 210 -9.56 -12.12 -15.69
C HIS A 210 -10.54 -12.35 -14.54
N SER A 211 -10.33 -11.71 -13.39
CA SER A 211 -11.20 -11.87 -12.23
C SER A 211 -12.63 -11.37 -12.48
N ILE A 212 -12.80 -10.29 -13.25
CA ILE A 212 -14.12 -9.85 -13.73
C ILE A 212 -14.79 -10.93 -14.60
N SER A 213 -14.02 -11.61 -15.47
CA SER A 213 -14.58 -12.58 -16.41
C SER A 213 -14.90 -13.93 -15.77
N ASN A 214 -13.98 -14.44 -14.94
CA ASN A 214 -13.98 -15.82 -14.46
C ASN A 214 -14.13 -15.94 -12.94
N GLY A 215 -14.09 -14.82 -12.20
CA GLY A 215 -13.98 -14.82 -10.76
C GLY A 215 -12.55 -15.06 -10.29
N THR A 216 -12.42 -15.26 -8.98
CA THR A 216 -11.16 -15.54 -8.31
C THR A 216 -11.03 -17.04 -8.03
N LYS A 217 -10.20 -17.43 -7.07
CA LYS A 217 -10.03 -18.84 -6.68
C LYS A 217 -11.25 -19.37 -5.92
N ARG A 218 -11.81 -18.56 -5.02
CA ARG A 218 -12.94 -18.92 -4.15
C ARG A 218 -14.28 -18.34 -4.61
N PHE A 219 -14.28 -17.26 -5.39
CA PHE A 219 -15.49 -16.49 -5.68
C PHE A 219 -15.81 -16.46 -7.17
N THR A 220 -17.11 -16.50 -7.48
CA THR A 220 -17.61 -16.44 -8.86
C THR A 220 -17.37 -15.06 -9.48
N SER A 221 -17.43 -14.98 -10.81
CA SER A 221 -17.36 -13.70 -11.52
C SER A 221 -18.48 -12.74 -11.13
N ASP A 222 -19.68 -13.24 -10.86
CA ASP A 222 -20.81 -12.39 -10.44
C ASP A 222 -20.57 -11.79 -9.05
N ALA A 223 -20.10 -12.60 -8.09
CA ALA A 223 -19.71 -12.09 -6.77
C ALA A 223 -18.59 -11.05 -6.87
N PHE A 224 -17.61 -11.28 -7.75
CA PHE A 224 -16.52 -10.34 -7.98
C PHE A 224 -17.03 -9.02 -8.58
N LYS A 225 -17.89 -9.05 -9.61
CA LYS A 225 -18.48 -7.84 -10.23
C LYS A 225 -19.34 -7.05 -9.26
N ASP A 226 -20.06 -7.73 -8.36
CA ASP A 226 -20.89 -7.07 -7.35
C ASP A 226 -20.04 -6.29 -6.31
N ILE A 227 -18.77 -6.66 -6.15
CA ILE A 227 -17.86 -6.06 -5.17
C ILE A 227 -16.92 -5.05 -5.83
N PHE A 228 -16.31 -5.36 -6.96
CA PHE A 228 -15.29 -4.51 -7.58
C PHE A 228 -15.88 -3.68 -8.72
N ASP A 229 -16.03 -2.37 -8.49
CA ASP A 229 -16.56 -1.42 -9.47
C ASP A 229 -15.52 -1.07 -10.53
N GLU A 230 -14.32 -0.67 -10.10
CA GLU A 230 -13.25 -0.25 -11.00
C GLU A 230 -11.86 -0.47 -10.38
N VAL A 231 -10.86 -0.56 -11.26
CA VAL A 231 -9.45 -0.35 -10.94
C VAL A 231 -8.93 0.87 -11.69
N ARG A 232 -8.45 1.87 -10.94
CA ARG A 232 -7.89 3.10 -11.49
C ARG A 232 -6.43 3.23 -11.06
N PHE A 233 -5.57 3.51 -12.03
CA PHE A 233 -4.17 3.86 -11.81
C PHE A 233 -4.11 5.36 -11.55
N ILE A 234 -3.55 5.76 -10.42
CA ILE A 234 -3.44 7.16 -10.01
C ILE A 234 -2.05 7.65 -10.36
N ASP A 235 -2.01 8.72 -11.15
CA ASP A 235 -0.75 9.36 -11.54
C ASP A 235 -0.22 10.22 -10.39
N LYS A 236 1.11 10.33 -10.27
CA LYS A 236 1.77 11.13 -9.23
C LYS A 236 1.37 12.60 -9.26
N SER A 237 1.04 13.13 -10.45
CA SER A 237 0.50 14.48 -10.62
C SER A 237 -0.92 14.68 -10.07
N GLU A 238 -1.57 13.63 -9.57
CA GLU A 238 -2.87 13.72 -8.89
C GLU A 238 -2.73 13.70 -7.37
N VAL A 239 -1.53 13.43 -6.85
CA VAL A 239 -1.26 13.23 -5.42
C VAL A 239 -0.82 14.53 -4.76
N GLY A 240 -1.26 14.76 -3.53
CA GLY A 240 -0.69 15.79 -2.67
C GLY A 240 -1.08 17.22 -3.03
N TYR A 241 -2.06 17.43 -3.90
CA TYR A 241 -2.67 18.75 -4.11
C TYR A 241 -3.72 18.98 -3.02
N CYS A 242 -3.50 19.84 -2.02
CA CYS A 242 -4.51 20.13 -1.02
C CYS A 242 -5.61 21.07 -1.58
N ILE A 243 -6.66 20.51 -2.17
CA ILE A 243 -7.76 21.32 -2.77
C ILE A 243 -8.91 21.55 -1.78
N LEU A 244 -8.79 21.14 -0.51
CA LEU A 244 -9.79 21.40 0.53
C LEU A 244 -9.80 22.88 1.05
N CYS A 245 -9.12 23.76 0.31
CA CYS A 245 -9.30 25.22 0.17
C CYS A 245 -8.66 26.17 1.21
N PRO A 246 -8.18 27.34 0.76
CA PRO A 246 -8.11 28.57 1.58
C PRO A 246 -9.36 29.47 1.45
N ASN A 247 -10.05 29.47 0.28
CA ASN A 247 -11.42 29.96 -0.01
C ASN A 247 -11.71 29.66 -1.51
N ASP A 248 -12.96 29.29 -1.82
CA ASP A 248 -13.61 29.02 -3.12
C ASP A 248 -13.18 27.83 -4.01
N CYS A 249 -14.12 26.89 -4.10
CA CYS A 249 -14.13 25.60 -4.78
C CYS A 249 -14.68 25.71 -6.21
N ASN A 250 -14.23 24.82 -7.12
CA ASN A 250 -15.13 24.05 -7.99
C ASN A 250 -14.39 22.92 -8.72
N SER A 251 -14.42 21.72 -8.12
CA SER A 251 -13.98 20.39 -8.63
C SER A 251 -12.54 19.92 -8.31
N ARG A 252 -12.39 19.17 -7.20
CA ARG A 252 -11.56 17.95 -6.98
C ARG A 252 -11.43 17.69 -5.45
N LEU A 253 -12.35 16.89 -4.89
CA LEU A 253 -12.49 16.62 -3.43
C LEU A 253 -11.51 15.57 -2.85
N ILE A 254 -10.69 14.93 -3.70
CA ILE A 254 -9.87 13.77 -3.35
C ILE A 254 -8.46 14.04 -3.89
N ASN A 255 -7.47 14.06 -3.00
CA ASN A 255 -6.08 14.39 -3.32
C ASN A 255 -5.21 13.13 -3.40
N HIS A 256 -5.86 11.97 -3.35
CA HIS A 256 -5.24 10.66 -3.49
C HIS A 256 -4.11 10.41 -2.48
N VAL A 257 -4.21 10.98 -1.28
CA VAL A 257 -3.23 10.80 -0.19
C VAL A 257 -3.08 9.35 0.25
N GLY A 258 -4.06 8.50 -0.12
CA GLY A 258 -3.98 7.07 0.12
C GLY A 258 -2.81 6.41 -0.60
N ASN A 259 -2.30 6.98 -1.70
CA ASN A 259 -1.08 6.52 -2.37
C ASN A 259 0.15 6.67 -1.45
N GLU A 260 0.31 7.84 -0.81
CA GLU A 260 1.44 8.07 0.10
C GLU A 260 1.35 7.18 1.34
N ILE A 261 0.15 7.04 1.89
CA ILE A 261 -0.07 6.18 3.06
C ILE A 261 0.20 4.72 2.71
N VAL A 262 -0.32 4.21 1.58
CA VAL A 262 -0.10 2.81 1.20
C VAL A 262 1.37 2.54 0.88
N ASP A 263 2.12 3.46 0.26
CA ASP A 263 3.57 3.34 0.05
C ASP A 263 4.33 3.13 1.39
N PHE A 264 3.99 3.90 2.43
CA PHE A 264 4.51 3.68 3.78
C PHE A 264 4.12 2.30 4.32
N LEU A 265 2.84 1.93 4.21
CA LEU A 265 2.35 0.65 4.73
C LEU A 265 3.02 -0.52 4.01
N THR A 266 3.19 -0.46 2.70
CA THR A 266 3.85 -1.47 1.86
C THR A 266 5.26 -1.72 2.35
N LEU A 267 6.02 -0.67 2.65
CA LEU A 267 7.40 -0.78 3.12
C LEU A 267 7.54 -1.66 4.37
N TYR A 268 6.58 -1.63 5.30
CA TYR A 268 6.67 -2.39 6.56
C TYR A 268 5.83 -3.67 6.54
N ALA A 269 4.58 -3.61 6.06
CA ALA A 269 3.69 -4.77 6.03
C ALA A 269 4.23 -5.87 5.12
N ALA A 270 4.83 -5.53 3.97
CA ALA A 270 5.41 -6.50 3.06
C ALA A 270 6.61 -7.23 3.68
N ASN A 271 7.51 -6.51 4.36
CA ASN A 271 8.64 -7.12 5.06
C ASN A 271 8.17 -8.02 6.22
N TYR A 272 7.09 -7.64 6.92
CA TYR A 272 6.50 -8.44 7.99
C TYR A 272 5.93 -9.78 7.48
N ILE A 273 5.11 -9.77 6.42
CA ILE A 273 4.53 -11.02 5.90
C ILE A 273 5.57 -11.92 5.21
N ALA A 274 6.68 -11.33 4.76
CA ALA A 274 7.79 -12.04 4.15
C ALA A 274 8.81 -12.57 5.16
N PHE A 275 8.69 -12.26 6.46
CA PHE A 275 9.75 -12.46 7.45
C PHE A 275 10.34 -13.87 7.42
N ASP A 276 9.50 -14.90 7.56
CA ASP A 276 9.97 -16.29 7.64
C ASP A 276 10.61 -16.76 6.33
N TYR A 277 10.02 -16.40 5.19
CA TYR A 277 10.61 -16.71 3.87
C TYR A 277 11.93 -15.99 3.65
N MET A 278 12.02 -14.73 4.04
CA MET A 278 13.23 -13.92 3.90
C MET A 278 14.35 -14.47 4.79
N LYS A 279 14.03 -14.84 6.04
CA LYS A 279 14.98 -15.45 6.96
C LYS A 279 15.54 -16.75 6.39
N HIS A 280 14.65 -17.65 5.96
CA HIS A 280 15.04 -18.91 5.31
C HIS A 280 15.93 -18.66 4.08
N ASP A 281 15.55 -17.73 3.21
CA ASP A 281 16.26 -17.47 1.97
C ASP A 281 17.62 -16.77 2.19
N PHE A 282 17.78 -15.95 3.23
CA PHE A 282 19.09 -15.43 3.63
C PHE A 282 20.04 -16.55 4.09
N MET A 283 19.53 -17.52 4.83
CA MET A 283 20.31 -18.67 5.28
C MET A 283 20.70 -19.57 4.11
N GLU A 284 19.75 -19.84 3.21
CA GLU A 284 19.95 -20.73 2.07
C GLU A 284 20.85 -20.12 0.99
N TYR A 285 20.61 -18.87 0.58
CA TYR A 285 21.24 -18.29 -0.62
C TYR A 285 22.38 -17.31 -0.33
N GLU A 286 22.39 -16.68 0.84
CA GLU A 286 23.43 -15.72 1.25
C GLU A 286 24.33 -16.27 2.37
N CYS A 287 24.15 -17.55 2.75
CA CYS A 287 24.89 -18.27 3.78
C CYS A 287 24.99 -17.51 5.11
N LYS A 288 23.94 -16.76 5.47
CA LYS A 288 23.85 -16.07 6.76
C LYS A 288 23.51 -17.05 7.87
N ILE A 289 24.11 -16.85 9.05
CA ILE A 289 23.60 -17.48 10.26
C ILE A 289 22.25 -16.85 10.63
N GLU A 290 21.42 -17.59 11.37
CA GLU A 290 20.04 -17.17 11.68
C GLU A 290 19.99 -15.79 12.35
N SER A 291 20.85 -15.55 13.35
CA SER A 291 20.91 -14.27 14.07
C SER A 291 21.26 -13.08 13.17
N ASP A 292 22.12 -13.29 12.17
CA ASP A 292 22.49 -12.24 11.22
C ASP A 292 21.34 -11.95 10.26
N ALA A 293 20.65 -13.00 9.79
CA ALA A 293 19.46 -12.85 8.95
C ALA A 293 18.35 -12.08 9.68
N GLU A 294 18.08 -12.43 10.94
CA GLU A 294 17.09 -11.73 11.78
C GLU A 294 17.46 -10.26 11.97
N SER A 295 18.70 -9.96 12.33
CA SER A 295 19.18 -8.59 12.50
C SER A 295 19.01 -7.74 11.22
N ILE A 296 19.32 -8.31 10.05
CA ILE A 296 19.12 -7.62 8.76
C ILE A 296 17.63 -7.33 8.51
N ILE A 297 16.74 -8.27 8.82
CA ILE A 297 15.30 -8.09 8.61
C ILE A 297 14.72 -7.08 9.62
N GLU A 298 15.13 -7.14 10.88
CA GLU A 298 14.71 -6.19 11.92
C GLU A 298 15.10 -4.75 11.59
N GLN A 299 16.29 -4.54 10.99
CA GLN A 299 16.70 -3.22 10.48
C GLN A 299 15.78 -2.71 9.36
N LYS A 300 15.18 -3.60 8.55
CA LYS A 300 14.20 -3.20 7.55
C LYS A 300 12.86 -2.78 8.18
N LEU A 301 12.52 -3.39 9.31
CA LEU A 301 11.25 -3.19 10.03
C LEU A 301 11.26 -2.01 11.01
N THR A 302 12.42 -1.40 11.25
CA THR A 302 12.61 -0.28 12.16
C THR A 302 13.12 0.95 11.43
N ILE A 303 12.92 2.12 12.05
CA ILE A 303 13.50 3.39 11.61
C ILE A 303 14.45 3.85 12.69
N SER A 304 15.73 3.92 12.34
CA SER A 304 16.80 4.37 13.23
C SER A 304 17.31 5.73 12.76
N ILE A 305 17.12 6.75 13.60
CA ILE A 305 17.61 8.12 13.38
C ILE A 305 18.62 8.41 14.49
N ASN A 306 19.80 8.93 14.11
CA ASN A 306 20.89 9.15 15.06
C ASN A 306 20.45 10.03 16.24
N GLY A 307 20.77 9.61 17.46
CA GLY A 307 20.38 10.31 18.69
C GLY A 307 18.91 10.19 19.09
N LYS A 308 18.10 9.38 18.39
CA LYS A 308 16.67 9.17 18.68
C LYS A 308 16.38 7.72 19.05
N LYS A 309 15.25 7.50 19.75
CA LYS A 309 14.72 6.16 20.00
C LYS A 309 14.26 5.55 18.67
N ALA A 310 14.57 4.28 18.41
CA ALA A 310 14.07 3.59 17.22
C ALA A 310 12.54 3.62 17.16
N ILE A 311 12.00 3.85 15.96
CA ILE A 311 10.57 3.79 15.68
C ILE A 311 10.26 2.43 15.07
N THR A 312 9.19 1.80 15.55
CA THR A 312 8.71 0.49 15.06
C THR A 312 7.32 0.65 14.45
N PRO A 313 7.21 1.00 13.15
CA PRO A 313 5.90 1.20 12.51
C PRO A 313 4.98 -0.03 12.57
N LEU A 314 5.55 -1.23 12.68
CA LEU A 314 4.75 -2.45 12.84
C LEU A 314 3.86 -2.46 14.08
N ASP A 315 4.20 -1.72 15.14
CA ASP A 315 3.37 -1.65 16.36
C ASP A 315 1.98 -1.08 16.07
N VAL A 316 1.86 -0.19 15.07
CA VAL A 316 0.59 0.42 14.66
C VAL A 316 0.01 -0.22 13.40
N ILE A 317 0.84 -0.80 12.53
CA ILE A 317 0.43 -1.45 11.28
C ILE A 317 -0.12 -2.85 11.53
N LYS A 318 0.61 -3.70 12.27
CA LYS A 318 0.26 -5.12 12.47
C LYS A 318 -1.15 -5.34 13.04
N PRO A 319 -1.65 -4.52 14.01
CA PRO A 319 -3.02 -4.66 14.50
C PRO A 319 -4.10 -4.40 13.45
N LYS A 320 -3.79 -3.66 12.38
CA LYS A 320 -4.74 -3.31 11.31
C LYS A 320 -4.71 -4.28 10.13
N ILE A 321 -3.74 -5.21 10.09
CA ILE A 321 -3.68 -6.24 9.05
C ILE A 321 -4.84 -7.22 9.25
N PHE A 322 -5.70 -7.32 8.25
CA PHE A 322 -6.75 -8.32 8.18
C PHE A 322 -6.14 -9.71 8.08
N LYS A 323 -6.60 -10.60 8.96
CA LYS A 323 -6.23 -12.01 8.99
C LYS A 323 -7.47 -12.81 8.61
N GLU A 324 -7.34 -13.61 7.55
CA GLU A 324 -8.40 -14.53 7.09
C GLU A 324 -8.73 -15.61 8.13
#